data_AF-A0A379YFS4-F1
#
_entry.id   AF-A0A379YFS4-F1
#
_cell.length_a   1.000
_cell.length_b   1.000
_cell.length_c   1.000
_cell.angle_alpha   90.00
_cell.angle_beta   90.00
_cell.angle_gamma   90.00
#
_symmetry.space_group_name_H-M   'P 1'
#
loop_
_entity.id
_entity.type
_entity.pdbx_description
1 polymer ?
#
loop_
_entity_poly.entity_id
_entity_poly.type
_entity_poly.pdbx_seq_one_letter_code
_entity_poly.pdbx_strand_id
1 'polypeptide(L)' 'MKKVGVVLSGSGVYDGTEIHEAVLTLLALDRAGGPGGVLCA' A
#
# COMPACT_ATOMS: atom_id res chain seq x y z
N MET A 1 -6.11 1.66 -17.69
CA MET A 1 -5.56 1.31 -16.35
C MET A 1 -5.57 2.56 -15.49
N LYS A 2 -6.07 2.49 -14.25
CA LYS A 2 -6.06 3.63 -13.32
C LYS A 2 -4.79 3.57 -12.47
N LYS A 3 -4.15 4.72 -12.24
CA LYS A 3 -3.03 4.83 -11.28
C LYS A 3 -3.61 4.94 -9.88
N VAL A 4 -3.10 4.14 -8.95
CA VAL A 4 -3.51 4.15 -7.54
C VAL A 4 -2.29 4.51 -6.70
N GLY A 5 -2.43 5.53 -5.85
CA GLY A 5 -1.44 5.90 -4.85
C GLY A 5 -1.80 5.28 -3.50
N VAL A 6 -0.80 4.73 -2.81
CA VAL A 6 -0.94 4.23 -1.44
C VAL A 6 -0.09 5.10 -0.51
N VAL A 7 -0.72 5.67 0.52
CA VAL A 7 -0.05 6.46 1.55
C VAL A 7 0.16 5.59 2.78
N LEU A 8 1.40 5.51 3.25
CA LEU A 8 1.78 4.78 4.46
C LEU A 8 2.27 5.78 5.51
N SER A 9 2.16 5.42 6.79
CA SER A 9 2.47 6.27 7.94
C SER A 9 3.49 5.66 8.91
N GLY A 10 4.35 4.76 8.43
CA GLY A 10 5.32 4.01 9.24
C GLY A 10 5.22 2.49 8.99
N SER A 11 5.75 1.68 9.91
CA SER A 11 5.84 0.22 9.76
C SER A 11 5.55 -0.53 11.06
N GLY A 12 4.29 -0.52 11.48
CA GLY A 12 3.82 -1.15 12.70
C GLY A 12 2.42 -0.66 13.07
N VAL A 13 1.55 -1.56 13.57
CA VAL A 13 0.16 -1.21 13.88
C VAL A 13 0.01 -0.19 15.02
N TYR A 14 0.98 -0.12 15.93
CA TYR A 14 0.93 0.75 17.11
C TYR A 14 1.55 2.14 16.87
N ASP A 15 2.29 2.32 15.79
CA ASP A 15 3.08 3.52 15.51
C ASP A 15 3.17 3.87 14.01
N GLY A 16 2.34 3.26 13.17
CA GLY A 16 2.34 3.48 11.73
C GLY A 16 1.31 2.64 10.99
N THR A 17 1.71 2.11 9.83
CA THR A 17 0.81 1.28 9.02
C THR A 17 0.83 -0.18 9.48
N GLU A 18 -0.35 -0.78 9.54
CA GLU A 18 -0.52 -2.22 9.74
C GLU A 18 0.08 -2.97 8.53
N ILE A 19 1.02 -3.88 8.81
CA ILE A 19 1.86 -4.47 7.78
C ILE A 19 1.07 -5.45 6.90
N HIS A 20 0.16 -6.24 7.49
CA HIS A 20 -0.64 -7.18 6.72
C HIS A 20 -1.61 -6.46 5.79
N GLU A 21 -2.26 -5.39 6.25
CA GLU A 21 -3.14 -4.57 5.40
C GLU A 21 -2.38 -3.93 4.23
N ALA A 22 -1.20 -3.35 4.49
CA ALA A 22 -0.36 -2.77 3.44
C ALA A 22 0.05 -3.82 2.41
N VAL A 23 0.53 -4.99 2.85
CA VAL A 23 0.96 -6.07 1.96
C VAL A 23 -0.21 -6.58 1.12
N LEU A 24 -1.38 -6.84 1.73
CA LEU A 24 -2.55 -7.32 1.00
C LEU A 24 -3.07 -6.30 0.00
N THR A 25 -3.04 -5.02 0.36
CA THR A 25 -3.44 -3.92 -0.54
C THR A 25 -2.51 -3.85 -1.75
N LEU A 26 -1.20 -3.83 -1.54
CA LEU A 26 -0.22 -3.76 -2.63
C LEU A 26 -0.28 -5.02 -3.51
N LEU A 27 -0.44 -6.20 -2.92
CA LEU A 27 -0.61 -7.46 -3.65
C LEU A 27 -1.88 -7.46 -4.51
N ALA A 28 -2.98 -6.92 -4.01
CA ALA A 28 -4.23 -6.82 -4.77
C ALA A 28 -4.08 -5.86 -5.96
N LEU A 29 -3.38 -4.73 -5.78
CA LEU A 29 -3.11 -3.75 -6.85
C LEU A 29 -2.19 -4.34 -7.93
N ASP A 30 -1.14 -5.05 -7.52
CA ASP A 30 -0.22 -5.74 -8.43
C ASP A 30 -0.97 -6.80 -9.27
N ARG A 31 -1.78 -7.64 -8.62
CA ARG A 31 -2.62 -8.65 -9.30
C ARG A 31 -3.65 -8.06 -10.25
N ALA A 32 -4.13 -6.85 -9.98
CA ALA A 32 -5.06 -6.14 -10.85
C ALA A 32 -4.37 -5.50 -12.08
N GLY A 33 -3.04 -5.64 -12.22
CA GLY A 33 -2.26 -5.04 -13.31
C GLY A 33 -2.23 -3.52 -13.26
N GLY A 34 -2.48 -2.93 -12.08
CA GLY A 34 -2.50 -1.48 -11.88
C GLY A 34 -1.12 -0.97 -11.50
N PRO A 35 -0.58 0.07 -12.17
CA PRO A 35 0.63 0.73 -11.70
C PRO A 35 0.35 1.42 -10.35
N GLY A 36 0.86 0.82 -9.27
CA GLY A 36 0.80 1.35 -7.91
C GLY A 36 2.05 2.17 -7.57
N GLY A 37 1.85 3.36 -7.00
CA GLY A 37 2.91 4.15 -6.39
C GLY A 37 2.77 4.17 -4.88
N VAL A 38 3.86 3.95 -4.14
CA VAL A 38 3.88 4.03 -2.68
C VAL A 38 4.52 5.36 -2.27
N LEU A 39 3.81 6.13 -1.44
CA LEU A 39 4.34 7.32 -0.80
C LEU A 39 4.40 7.06 0.71
N CYS A 40 5.60 7.17 1.28
CA CYS A 40 5.76 7.22 2.73
C CYS A 40 5.52 8.68 3.17
N ALA A 41 4.57 8.87 4.10
CA ALA A 41 4.35 10.14 4.79
C ALA A 41 5.11 10.18 6.12
#